data_AF-W4PH69-F1
#
_entry.id   AF-W4PH69-F1
#
_cell.length_a   1.000
_cell.length_b   1.000
_cell.length_c   1.000
_cell.angle_alpha   90.00
_cell.angle_beta   90.00
_cell.angle_gamma   90.00
#
_symmetry.space_group_name_H-M   'P 1'
#
loop_
_entity.id
_entity.type
_entity.pdbx_description
1 polymer ?
#
loop_
_entity_poly.entity_id
_entity_poly.type
_entity_poly.pdbx_seq_one_letter_code
_entity_poly.pdbx_strand_id
1 'polypeptide(L)'
;MKKTLLLAFVCAALVACGKDDPIDLPQPAPKPAPEQQKESGNPENPNSDNPNPTPPNSEQPDSGQPAPAPIVTKEEITVYFGFSNEDVNSAIARTRTVKGVQKIGDKNIEVTKAEVNSKDETAGSFVLHLQGKVNDKAFETTLTFDGFTKRPDNYNMGKRVQGKWKAGVDKYAKFDLDYLLREKKTDKFTAEYLSEAIEFYSTDFDGTPFYYTEEDIKKSVISDMKYNSNGGGEISFNLTYGSAKSETPIRLAIDKNSYYAGKVTVDADFAKGLYVRGVEKNYALFGGRAIRYDEKLYAVQCVGANSTSESEGKLTLNYNLMINNGSDEPLASFSKEIKGFKSLRELKNELELYTTPDLMDFMRRKLEKQPLGDVKSVINPSVQTWVKYISFEVKRGGHNYYLDWTDNSKTSLRSGEGSAADVYLDHPKFELLSANLGNNNGNGPKMLSLKLKLVYANERSLSDDNVTFGMAIHIPSK
;
A
#
# COMPACT_ATOMS: atom_id res chain seq x y z
N MET A 1 33.75 26.34 -21.21
CA MET A 1 34.71 25.23 -21.42
C MET A 1 33.95 23.92 -21.26
N LYS A 2 34.03 23.07 -22.27
CA LYS A 2 33.34 21.77 -22.38
C LYS A 2 33.93 20.76 -21.39
N LYS A 3 33.09 19.99 -20.70
CA LYS A 3 33.40 18.59 -20.34
C LYS A 3 32.14 17.73 -20.46
N THR A 4 32.07 17.06 -21.60
CA THR A 4 31.20 15.93 -21.89
C THR A 4 31.75 14.71 -21.16
N LEU A 5 30.92 13.96 -20.44
CA LEU A 5 31.28 12.62 -19.97
C LEU A 5 30.17 11.66 -20.43
N LEU A 6 30.49 10.87 -21.47
CA LEU A 6 29.75 9.68 -21.86
C LEU A 6 30.05 8.59 -20.82
N LEU A 7 29.03 7.98 -20.22
CA LEU A 7 29.13 6.64 -19.64
C LEU A 7 28.22 5.70 -20.42
N ALA A 8 28.85 4.76 -21.11
CA ALA A 8 28.19 3.60 -21.71
C ALA A 8 28.26 2.46 -20.69
N PHE A 9 27.11 1.89 -20.31
CA PHE A 9 27.04 0.64 -19.55
C PHE A 9 26.57 -0.49 -20.46
N VAL A 10 27.42 -1.50 -20.60
CA VAL A 10 27.16 -2.77 -21.26
C VAL A 10 26.58 -3.72 -20.22
N CYS A 11 25.32 -4.14 -20.38
CA CYS A 11 24.74 -5.23 -19.59
C CYS A 11 25.07 -6.58 -20.25
N ALA A 12 25.90 -7.38 -19.59
CA ALA A 12 26.06 -8.80 -19.90
C ALA A 12 25.03 -9.60 -19.10
N ALA A 13 24.15 -10.31 -19.80
CA ALA A 13 23.25 -11.30 -19.22
C ALA A 13 24.00 -12.61 -18.96
N LEU A 14 23.86 -13.17 -17.77
CA LEU A 14 24.23 -14.56 -17.47
C LEU A 14 22.98 -15.33 -17.02
N VAL A 15 22.59 -16.25 -17.89
CA VAL A 15 21.63 -17.33 -17.65
C VAL A 15 22.33 -18.42 -16.86
N ALA A 16 21.72 -18.87 -15.77
CA ALA A 16 22.09 -20.13 -15.12
C ALA A 16 20.82 -20.91 -14.80
N CYS A 17 20.63 -22.02 -15.54
CA CYS A 17 19.67 -23.06 -15.24
C CYS A 17 20.10 -23.83 -13.98
N GLY A 18 19.19 -23.98 -13.01
CA GLY A 18 19.30 -24.92 -11.89
C GLY A 18 18.04 -25.79 -11.88
N LYS A 19 18.25 -27.10 -11.82
CA LYS A 19 17.23 -28.16 -11.93
C LYS A 19 16.45 -28.32 -10.62
N ASP A 20 15.15 -28.49 -10.73
CA ASP A 20 14.25 -28.90 -9.65
C ASP A 20 14.29 -30.42 -9.48
N ASP A 21 14.65 -30.90 -8.29
CA ASP A 21 14.31 -32.25 -7.80
C ASP A 21 13.55 -32.09 -6.45
N PRO A 22 12.36 -32.70 -6.29
CA PRO A 22 11.56 -32.57 -5.07
C PRO A 22 12.04 -33.53 -3.98
N ILE A 23 12.29 -32.98 -2.78
CA ILE A 23 12.54 -33.76 -1.56
C ILE A 23 11.19 -34.08 -0.90
N ASP A 24 10.92 -35.38 -0.79
CA ASP A 24 9.76 -35.97 -0.13
C ASP A 24 9.92 -35.90 1.40
N LEU A 25 8.96 -35.31 2.10
CA LEU A 25 8.92 -35.21 3.57
C LEU A 25 7.76 -36.06 4.11
N PRO A 26 8.00 -36.95 5.10
CA PRO A 26 6.99 -37.88 5.59
C PRO A 26 5.93 -37.19 6.46
N GLN A 27 4.67 -37.57 6.24
CA GLN A 27 3.51 -37.13 7.03
C GLN A 27 3.52 -37.72 8.47
N PRO A 28 3.05 -36.98 9.49
CA PRO A 28 2.84 -37.52 10.83
C PRO A 28 1.51 -38.26 10.95
N ALA A 29 1.53 -39.42 11.62
CA ALA A 29 0.35 -40.23 11.94
C ALA A 29 -0.56 -39.59 13.03
N PRO A 30 -1.86 -39.96 13.08
CA PRO A 30 -2.82 -39.37 14.02
C PRO A 30 -2.68 -39.93 15.44
N LYS A 31 -2.92 -39.08 16.45
CA LYS A 31 -2.86 -39.41 17.88
C LYS A 31 -4.24 -39.94 18.38
N PRO A 32 -4.30 -40.92 19.29
CA PRO A 32 -5.57 -41.50 19.77
C PRO A 32 -6.27 -40.62 20.83
N ALA A 33 -7.60 -40.78 20.92
CA ALA A 33 -8.48 -40.13 21.89
C ALA A 33 -8.33 -40.70 23.33
N PRO A 34 -8.66 -39.94 24.39
CA PRO A 34 -8.60 -40.43 25.77
C PRO A 34 -9.88 -41.15 26.23
N GLU A 35 -9.66 -42.21 27.00
CA GLU A 35 -10.63 -43.10 27.65
C GLU A 35 -11.44 -42.42 28.76
N GLN A 36 -12.71 -42.82 28.87
CA GLN A 36 -13.60 -42.56 30.01
C GLN A 36 -13.22 -43.44 31.21
N GLN A 37 -13.15 -42.83 32.41
CA GLN A 37 -13.07 -43.56 33.68
C GLN A 37 -14.43 -43.62 34.39
N LYS A 38 -14.60 -44.75 35.06
CA LYS A 38 -15.81 -45.34 35.63
C LYS A 38 -16.30 -44.69 36.92
N GLU A 39 -17.62 -44.73 37.04
CA GLU A 39 -18.45 -44.56 38.22
C GLU A 39 -18.32 -45.75 39.20
N SER A 40 -18.29 -45.45 40.50
CA SER A 40 -18.46 -46.37 41.64
C SER A 40 -18.88 -45.46 42.80
N GLY A 41 -19.93 -45.65 43.59
CA GLY A 41 -20.59 -46.87 44.06
C GLY A 41 -20.91 -46.59 45.54
N ASN A 42 -22.19 -46.40 45.85
CA ASN A 42 -22.70 -46.13 47.20
C ASN A 42 -22.67 -47.39 48.09
N PRO A 43 -22.77 -47.26 49.42
CA PRO A 43 -23.68 -48.16 50.14
C PRO A 43 -24.55 -47.51 51.24
N GLU A 44 -25.72 -48.13 51.42
CA GLU A 44 -26.83 -47.89 52.38
C GLU A 44 -26.45 -48.21 53.85
N ASN A 45 -26.86 -47.40 54.86
CA ASN A 45 -28.03 -47.46 55.79
C ASN A 45 -27.94 -48.53 56.94
N PRO A 46 -28.47 -48.30 58.17
CA PRO A 46 -29.89 -48.62 58.45
C PRO A 46 -30.63 -47.90 59.63
N ASN A 47 -31.97 -47.83 59.47
CA ASN A 47 -33.13 -47.98 60.40
C ASN A 47 -33.29 -47.23 61.76
N SER A 48 -34.48 -46.63 61.98
CA SER A 48 -35.57 -47.24 62.79
C SER A 48 -36.90 -46.45 62.76
N ASP A 49 -38.01 -47.18 62.96
CA ASP A 49 -39.44 -46.85 62.77
C ASP A 49 -40.18 -46.15 63.97
N ASN A 50 -41.17 -45.29 63.62
CA ASN A 50 -42.54 -44.96 64.14
C ASN A 50 -43.05 -45.43 65.56
N PRO A 51 -44.19 -44.92 66.16
CA PRO A 51 -45.17 -43.88 65.76
C PRO A 51 -45.76 -42.89 66.83
N ASN A 52 -46.28 -41.75 66.33
CA ASN A 52 -47.45 -40.87 66.68
C ASN A 52 -48.09 -40.84 68.11
N PRO A 53 -48.65 -39.69 68.62
CA PRO A 53 -49.88 -39.09 68.07
C PRO A 53 -49.98 -37.52 68.09
N THR A 54 -50.67 -36.96 67.09
CA THR A 54 -51.33 -35.62 67.13
C THR A 54 -52.65 -35.70 67.91
N PRO A 55 -53.17 -34.67 68.64
CA PRO A 55 -53.77 -33.43 68.07
C PRO A 55 -53.68 -32.20 69.04
N PRO A 56 -54.42 -31.06 68.89
CA PRO A 56 -54.94 -30.32 67.73
C PRO A 56 -54.47 -28.85 67.65
N ASN A 57 -54.88 -28.22 66.55
CA ASN A 57 -54.73 -26.84 66.09
C ASN A 57 -55.29 -25.74 67.04
N SER A 58 -54.56 -24.63 67.21
CA SER A 58 -55.11 -23.27 67.39
C SER A 58 -54.00 -22.19 67.37
N GLU A 59 -53.95 -21.50 66.23
CA GLU A 59 -53.60 -20.10 65.93
C GLU A 59 -52.72 -19.24 66.88
N GLN A 60 -51.72 -18.59 66.23
CA GLN A 60 -51.20 -17.22 66.43
C GLN A 60 -49.89 -17.05 67.25
N PRO A 61 -49.02 -16.05 66.95
CA PRO A 61 -48.47 -15.62 65.66
C PRO A 61 -46.92 -15.69 65.63
N ASP A 62 -46.41 -15.66 64.40
CA ASP A 62 -45.03 -15.50 63.96
C ASP A 62 -44.23 -14.43 64.74
N SER A 63 -43.23 -14.86 65.51
CA SER A 63 -42.24 -13.99 66.14
C SER A 63 -41.00 -13.86 65.25
N GLY A 64 -41.11 -12.96 64.27
CA GLY A 64 -40.06 -12.04 63.79
C GLY A 64 -38.60 -12.49 63.85
N GLN A 65 -38.21 -13.52 63.10
CA GLN A 65 -36.80 -13.72 62.76
C GLN A 65 -36.44 -12.78 61.59
N PRO A 66 -35.39 -11.92 61.69
CA PRO A 66 -34.99 -11.07 60.57
C PRO A 66 -34.67 -11.94 59.36
N ALA A 67 -35.26 -11.62 58.22
CA ALA A 67 -34.91 -12.26 56.95
C ALA A 67 -33.39 -12.19 56.76
N PRO A 68 -32.71 -13.28 56.36
CA PRO A 68 -31.26 -13.28 56.17
C PRO A 68 -30.86 -12.15 55.22
N ALA A 69 -29.76 -11.47 55.55
CA ALA A 69 -29.21 -10.41 54.71
C ALA A 69 -29.05 -10.95 53.27
N PRO A 70 -29.48 -10.20 52.24
CA PRO A 70 -29.36 -10.69 50.87
C PRO A 70 -27.89 -10.87 50.50
N ILE A 71 -27.56 -12.07 50.03
CA ILE A 71 -26.20 -12.41 49.61
C ILE A 71 -26.06 -12.08 48.12
N VAL A 72 -25.05 -11.28 47.79
CA VAL A 72 -24.56 -11.11 46.40
C VAL A 72 -23.47 -12.13 46.12
N THR A 73 -23.50 -12.77 44.95
CA THR A 73 -22.49 -13.76 44.56
C THR A 73 -21.36 -13.12 43.73
N LYS A 74 -20.25 -13.86 43.57
CA LYS A 74 -19.13 -13.45 42.71
C LYS A 74 -19.59 -13.24 41.27
N GLU A 75 -20.44 -14.12 40.75
CA GLU A 75 -20.97 -14.08 39.39
C GLU A 75 -21.84 -12.83 39.18
N GLU A 76 -22.70 -12.50 40.15
CA GLU A 76 -23.55 -11.31 40.09
C GLU A 76 -22.72 -10.01 40.07
N ILE A 77 -21.65 -9.95 40.87
CA ILE A 77 -20.77 -8.78 40.90
C ILE A 77 -19.88 -8.70 39.64
N THR A 78 -19.43 -9.84 39.12
CA THR A 78 -18.73 -9.92 37.82
C THR A 78 -19.61 -9.34 36.70
N VAL A 79 -20.89 -9.69 36.66
CA VAL A 79 -21.85 -9.12 35.70
C VAL A 79 -22.08 -7.62 35.97
N TYR A 80 -22.27 -7.23 37.24
CA TYR A 80 -22.51 -5.84 37.61
C TYR A 80 -21.40 -4.89 37.14
N PHE A 81 -20.13 -5.25 37.38
CA PHE A 81 -18.99 -4.45 36.94
C PHE A 81 -18.57 -4.72 35.49
N GLY A 82 -19.12 -5.77 34.87
CA GLY A 82 -18.76 -6.18 33.52
C GLY A 82 -17.31 -6.63 33.41
N PHE A 83 -16.81 -7.38 34.40
CA PHE A 83 -15.46 -7.92 34.36
C PHE A 83 -15.31 -8.94 33.24
N SER A 84 -14.16 -8.88 32.55
CA SER A 84 -13.77 -9.84 31.52
C SER A 84 -12.37 -10.41 31.79
N ASN A 85 -11.73 -10.99 30.77
CA ASN A 85 -10.36 -11.45 30.80
C ASN A 85 -9.30 -10.32 30.75
N GLU A 86 -9.66 -9.09 31.13
CA GLU A 86 -8.75 -7.94 31.18
C GLU A 86 -7.71 -8.09 32.31
N ASP A 87 -6.76 -7.15 32.43
CA ASP A 87 -5.81 -7.15 33.54
C ASP A 87 -6.43 -6.66 34.85
N VAL A 88 -5.78 -6.97 35.97
CA VAL A 88 -6.26 -6.64 37.33
C VAL A 88 -6.51 -5.14 37.51
N ASN A 89 -5.66 -4.25 36.97
CA ASN A 89 -5.82 -2.81 37.16
C ASN A 89 -6.99 -2.25 36.33
N SER A 90 -7.18 -2.76 35.10
CA SER A 90 -8.35 -2.45 34.27
C SER A 90 -9.66 -2.88 34.94
N ALA A 91 -9.72 -4.09 35.49
CA ALA A 91 -10.88 -4.57 36.24
C ALA A 91 -11.14 -3.71 37.49
N ILE A 92 -10.10 -3.36 38.27
CA ILE A 92 -10.22 -2.46 39.41
C ILE A 92 -10.75 -1.08 38.99
N ALA A 93 -10.32 -0.54 37.84
CA ALA A 93 -10.81 0.75 37.36
C ALA A 93 -12.33 0.74 37.10
N ARG A 94 -12.91 -0.37 36.61
CA ARG A 94 -14.36 -0.51 36.40
C ARG A 94 -15.16 -0.35 37.69
N THR A 95 -14.61 -0.80 38.83
CA THR A 95 -15.29 -0.66 40.14
C THR A 95 -15.54 0.81 40.54
N ARG A 96 -14.73 1.71 39.98
CA ARG A 96 -14.81 3.15 40.23
C ARG A 96 -15.77 3.85 39.26
N THR A 97 -15.92 3.34 38.04
CA THR A 97 -16.70 3.98 36.98
C THR A 97 -18.16 3.50 36.93
N VAL A 98 -18.41 2.22 37.22
CA VAL A 98 -19.75 1.65 37.19
C VAL A 98 -20.49 2.01 38.48
N LYS A 99 -21.66 2.65 38.34
CA LYS A 99 -22.51 3.12 39.44
C LYS A 99 -23.98 2.93 39.10
N GLY A 100 -24.84 2.97 40.12
CA GLY A 100 -26.29 2.92 39.99
C GLY A 100 -26.87 1.52 40.08
N VAL A 101 -28.20 1.45 40.08
CA VAL A 101 -28.94 0.18 40.20
C VAL A 101 -28.88 -0.59 38.88
N GLN A 102 -28.51 -1.87 38.94
CA GLN A 102 -28.59 -2.79 37.81
C GLN A 102 -29.47 -3.99 38.13
N LYS A 103 -30.27 -4.42 37.15
CA LYS A 103 -31.07 -5.64 37.27
C LYS A 103 -30.26 -6.84 36.76
N ILE A 104 -29.98 -7.80 37.65
CA ILE A 104 -29.21 -9.01 37.37
C ILE A 104 -30.04 -10.20 37.84
N GLY A 105 -30.58 -10.97 36.88
CA GLY A 105 -31.63 -11.95 37.17
C GLY A 105 -32.85 -11.29 37.81
N ASP A 106 -33.27 -11.80 38.98
CA ASP A 106 -34.39 -11.28 39.77
C ASP A 106 -33.98 -10.25 40.83
N LYS A 107 -32.70 -9.84 40.86
CA LYS A 107 -32.15 -8.90 41.84
C LYS A 107 -31.89 -7.53 41.21
N ASN A 108 -32.34 -6.47 41.87
CA ASN A 108 -31.86 -5.11 41.65
C ASN A 108 -30.69 -4.85 42.59
N ILE A 109 -29.48 -4.81 42.05
CA ILE A 109 -28.24 -4.64 42.80
C ILE A 109 -27.73 -3.22 42.60
N GLU A 110 -27.35 -2.55 43.68
CA GLU A 110 -26.65 -1.27 43.69
C GLU A 110 -25.41 -1.40 44.56
N VAL A 111 -24.23 -1.19 44.00
CA VAL A 111 -22.98 -1.14 44.79
C VAL A 111 -22.68 0.32 45.12
N THR A 112 -22.83 0.69 46.39
CA THR A 112 -22.57 2.05 46.88
C THR A 112 -21.11 2.26 47.27
N LYS A 113 -20.40 1.18 47.64
CA LYS A 113 -18.99 1.22 48.02
C LYS A 113 -18.26 -0.01 47.47
N ALA A 114 -17.11 0.21 46.85
CA ALA A 114 -16.20 -0.84 46.39
C ALA A 114 -14.76 -0.42 46.72
N GLU A 115 -14.12 -1.14 47.63
CA GLU A 115 -12.74 -0.90 48.08
C GLU A 115 -11.88 -2.12 47.77
N VAL A 116 -10.68 -1.88 47.23
CA VAL A 116 -9.70 -2.94 46.97
C VAL A 116 -8.93 -3.20 48.26
N ASN A 117 -9.14 -4.37 48.86
CA ASN A 117 -8.41 -4.78 50.07
C ASN A 117 -6.99 -5.23 49.74
N SER A 118 -6.84 -5.98 48.66
CA SER A 118 -5.55 -6.45 48.16
C SER A 118 -5.63 -6.71 46.65
N LYS A 119 -4.49 -6.66 45.98
CA LYS A 119 -4.35 -7.06 44.58
C LYS A 119 -3.07 -7.86 44.38
N ASP A 120 -3.14 -8.82 43.48
CA ASP A 120 -2.01 -9.62 43.02
C ASP A 120 -2.06 -9.70 41.49
N GLU A 121 -1.25 -8.84 40.86
CA GLU A 121 -1.20 -8.72 39.40
C GLU A 121 -0.53 -9.94 38.75
N THR A 122 0.37 -10.63 39.45
CA THR A 122 1.06 -11.82 38.91
C THR A 122 0.19 -13.06 39.03
N ALA A 123 -0.63 -13.17 40.08
CA ALA A 123 -1.67 -14.19 40.17
C ALA A 123 -2.90 -13.90 39.31
N GLY A 124 -3.08 -12.65 38.86
CA GLY A 124 -4.27 -12.22 38.11
C GLY A 124 -5.52 -12.19 38.99
N SER A 125 -5.39 -11.64 40.21
CA SER A 125 -6.47 -11.64 41.21
C SER A 125 -6.49 -10.38 42.08
N PHE A 126 -7.64 -10.09 42.67
CA PHE A 126 -7.79 -9.03 43.68
C PHE A 126 -8.99 -9.30 44.59
N VAL A 127 -9.00 -8.65 45.75
CA VAL A 127 -10.07 -8.78 46.76
C VAL A 127 -10.79 -7.46 46.89
N LEU A 128 -12.12 -7.48 46.71
CA LEU A 128 -12.99 -6.33 46.93
C LEU A 128 -13.77 -6.47 48.23
N HIS A 129 -13.79 -5.39 49.00
CA HIS A 129 -14.80 -5.14 50.00
C HIS A 129 -15.93 -4.30 49.39
N LEU A 130 -17.16 -4.79 49.51
CA LEU A 130 -18.34 -4.26 48.83
C LEU A 130 -19.44 -3.94 49.84
N GLN A 131 -20.05 -2.76 49.70
CA GLN A 131 -21.29 -2.41 50.40
C GLN A 131 -22.30 -1.88 49.39
N GLY A 132 -23.58 -2.17 49.62
CA GLY A 132 -24.62 -1.78 48.70
C GLY A 132 -26.01 -2.22 49.11
N LYS A 133 -26.91 -2.30 48.14
CA LYS A 133 -28.28 -2.79 48.31
C LYS A 133 -28.63 -3.87 47.29
N VAL A 134 -29.42 -4.84 47.72
CA VAL A 134 -30.12 -5.80 46.86
C VAL A 134 -31.60 -5.70 47.17
N ASN A 135 -32.42 -5.34 46.18
CA ASN A 135 -33.87 -5.17 46.36
C ASN A 135 -34.19 -4.31 47.61
N ASP A 136 -33.53 -3.14 47.70
CA ASP A 136 -33.60 -2.16 48.79
C ASP A 136 -33.08 -2.59 50.18
N LYS A 137 -32.58 -3.82 50.32
CA LYS A 137 -31.96 -4.31 51.56
C LYS A 137 -30.44 -4.18 51.49
N ALA A 138 -29.84 -3.63 52.54
CA ALA A 138 -28.39 -3.44 52.60
C ALA A 138 -27.64 -4.78 52.60
N PHE A 139 -26.47 -4.81 51.96
CA PHE A 139 -25.51 -5.90 52.03
C PHE A 139 -24.10 -5.34 52.26
N GLU A 140 -23.25 -6.16 52.85
CA GLU A 140 -21.82 -5.95 53.00
C GLU A 140 -21.11 -7.29 52.84
N THR A 141 -20.10 -7.35 51.98
CA THR A 141 -19.39 -8.61 51.71
C THR A 141 -17.96 -8.34 51.24
N THR A 142 -17.12 -9.38 51.29
CA THR A 142 -15.78 -9.37 50.73
C THR A 142 -15.66 -10.54 49.76
N LEU A 143 -15.28 -10.25 48.51
CA LEU A 143 -15.19 -11.23 47.43
C LEU A 143 -13.82 -11.20 46.77
N THR A 144 -13.28 -12.39 46.49
CA THR A 144 -12.03 -12.56 45.74
C THR A 144 -12.35 -12.82 44.27
N PHE A 145 -11.78 -12.01 43.39
CA PHE A 145 -11.88 -12.16 41.94
C PHE A 145 -10.53 -12.62 41.39
N ASP A 146 -10.57 -13.60 40.50
CA ASP A 146 -9.43 -14.28 39.89
C ASP A 146 -9.72 -14.54 38.40
N GLY A 147 -8.74 -15.04 37.66
CA GLY A 147 -8.87 -15.34 36.23
C GLY A 147 -8.62 -14.13 35.31
N PHE A 148 -8.13 -13.01 35.86
CA PHE A 148 -7.67 -11.87 35.07
C PHE A 148 -6.35 -12.18 34.38
N THR A 149 -6.02 -11.41 33.34
CA THR A 149 -4.73 -11.53 32.67
C THR A 149 -3.60 -11.29 33.66
N LYS A 150 -2.71 -12.29 33.78
CA LYS A 150 -1.54 -12.25 34.66
C LYS A 150 -0.49 -11.31 34.08
N ARG A 151 0.00 -10.40 34.91
CA ARG A 151 1.12 -9.54 34.57
C ARG A 151 2.43 -10.28 34.87
N PRO A 152 3.34 -10.43 33.90
CA PRO A 152 4.67 -10.99 34.16
C PRO A 152 5.42 -10.18 35.23
N ASP A 153 6.36 -10.82 35.92
CA ASP A 153 7.25 -10.09 36.81
C ASP A 153 8.09 -9.04 36.05
N ASN A 154 8.69 -8.08 36.76
CA ASN A 154 9.43 -6.99 36.12
C ASN A 154 10.61 -7.49 35.26
N TYR A 155 11.20 -8.62 35.60
CA TYR A 155 12.31 -9.19 34.83
C TYR A 155 11.79 -9.73 33.48
N ASN A 156 10.70 -10.50 33.50
CA ASN A 156 10.04 -11.03 32.32
C ASN A 156 9.38 -9.94 31.48
N MET A 157 8.82 -8.89 32.09
CA MET A 157 8.36 -7.68 31.39
C MET A 157 9.49 -7.18 30.47
N GLY A 158 10.67 -6.92 31.01
CA GLY A 158 11.80 -6.45 30.20
C GLY A 158 12.35 -7.49 29.23
N LYS A 159 12.62 -8.72 29.69
CA LYS A 159 13.34 -9.74 28.91
C LYS A 159 12.54 -10.29 27.74
N ARG A 160 11.26 -10.53 27.95
CA ARG A 160 10.37 -11.23 27.01
C ARG A 160 9.45 -10.27 26.25
N VAL A 161 9.71 -8.97 26.34
CA VAL A 161 8.98 -7.96 25.58
C VAL A 161 9.11 -8.19 24.08
N GLN A 162 7.98 -8.04 23.42
CA GLN A 162 7.82 -8.06 21.98
C GLN A 162 7.03 -6.83 21.55
N GLY A 163 7.07 -6.55 20.25
CA GLY A 163 6.30 -5.46 19.65
C GLY A 163 5.64 -5.92 18.37
N LYS A 164 4.48 -5.35 18.08
CA LYS A 164 3.82 -5.45 16.77
C LYS A 164 3.19 -4.13 16.39
N TRP A 165 3.03 -3.88 15.09
CA TRP A 165 2.26 -2.71 14.64
C TRP A 165 0.81 -2.83 15.11
N LYS A 166 0.26 -1.74 15.65
CA LYS A 166 -1.15 -1.64 16.02
C LYS A 166 -2.06 -1.88 14.81
N ALA A 167 -3.12 -2.66 15.01
CA ALA A 167 -4.12 -2.88 13.98
C ALA A 167 -4.79 -1.56 13.57
N GLY A 168 -4.98 -1.33 12.27
CA GLY A 168 -5.62 -0.13 11.75
C GLY A 168 -4.78 1.15 11.79
N VAL A 169 -3.54 1.11 12.30
CA VAL A 169 -2.64 2.26 12.30
C VAL A 169 -1.80 2.27 11.02
N ASP A 170 -1.79 3.41 10.33
CA ASP A 170 -0.84 3.65 9.23
C ASP A 170 0.55 3.93 9.80
N LYS A 171 1.37 2.87 9.82
CA LYS A 171 2.77 2.95 10.26
C LYS A 171 3.61 3.95 9.45
N TYR A 172 3.30 4.18 8.17
CA TYR A 172 4.07 5.12 7.34
C TYR A 172 3.75 6.58 7.68
N ALA A 173 2.55 6.84 8.19
CA ALA A 173 2.16 8.15 8.69
C ALA A 173 2.69 8.41 10.11
N LYS A 174 2.75 7.36 10.95
CA LYS A 174 3.09 7.49 12.38
C LYS A 174 4.58 7.37 12.70
N PHE A 175 5.29 6.46 12.04
CA PHE A 175 6.71 6.26 12.28
C PHE A 175 7.57 7.16 11.39
N ASP A 176 8.38 8.01 12.01
CA ASP A 176 9.24 8.97 11.32
C ASP A 176 10.53 8.33 10.79
N LEU A 177 10.40 7.54 9.73
CA LEU A 177 11.54 6.85 9.12
C LEU A 177 12.56 7.83 8.50
N ASP A 178 12.13 9.04 8.11
CA ASP A 178 13.00 10.09 7.60
C ASP A 178 13.96 10.63 8.67
N TYR A 179 13.47 10.82 9.91
CA TYR A 179 14.32 11.18 11.05
C TYR A 179 15.44 10.14 11.30
N LEU A 180 15.11 8.86 11.17
CA LEU A 180 16.08 7.78 11.34
C LEU A 180 17.06 7.68 10.16
N LEU A 181 16.56 7.71 8.93
CA LEU A 181 17.37 7.39 7.74
C LEU A 181 18.04 8.60 7.11
N ARG A 182 17.37 9.76 7.03
CA ARG A 182 17.92 10.99 6.44
C ARG A 182 18.67 11.81 7.48
N GLU A 183 18.08 12.03 8.66
CA GLU A 183 18.74 12.83 9.72
C GLU A 183 19.74 12.05 10.57
N LYS A 184 19.70 10.71 10.53
CA LYS A 184 20.57 9.82 11.32
C LYS A 184 20.45 10.07 12.84
N LYS A 185 19.26 10.42 13.30
CA LYS A 185 18.96 10.69 14.72
C LYS A 185 18.00 9.64 15.29
N THR A 186 18.05 9.46 16.62
CA THR A 186 17.27 8.43 17.32
C THR A 186 16.61 8.91 18.61
N ASP A 187 16.93 10.11 19.08
CA ASP A 187 16.48 10.72 20.34
C ASP A 187 14.95 10.89 20.42
N LYS A 188 14.27 11.01 19.29
CA LYS A 188 12.80 11.09 19.22
C LYS A 188 12.10 9.76 19.54
N PHE A 189 12.76 8.61 19.35
CA PHE A 189 12.14 7.30 19.46
C PHE A 189 12.05 6.80 20.90
N THR A 190 11.28 7.49 21.75
CA THR A 190 10.98 7.03 23.12
C THR A 190 9.90 5.94 23.14
N ALA A 191 9.71 5.30 24.29
CA ALA A 191 8.67 4.27 24.43
C ALA A 191 7.27 4.87 24.22
N GLU A 192 7.05 6.10 24.72
CA GLU A 192 5.81 6.86 24.51
C GLU A 192 5.56 7.12 23.03
N TYR A 193 6.55 7.67 22.31
CA TYR A 193 6.43 7.93 20.88
C TYR A 193 6.11 6.66 20.09
N LEU A 194 6.86 5.58 20.33
CA LEU A 194 6.66 4.31 19.63
C LEU A 194 5.30 3.67 19.97
N SER A 195 4.81 3.87 21.19
CA SER A 195 3.50 3.33 21.62
C SER A 195 2.33 3.90 20.83
N GLU A 196 2.47 5.02 20.10
CA GLU A 196 1.42 5.51 19.21
C GLU A 196 1.12 4.55 18.05
N ALA A 197 2.12 3.82 17.58
CA ALA A 197 2.01 2.92 16.43
C ALA A 197 2.28 1.44 16.76
N ILE A 198 2.91 1.16 17.91
CA ILE A 198 3.37 -0.16 18.30
C ILE A 198 2.64 -0.60 19.57
N GLU A 199 2.14 -1.84 19.55
CA GLU A 199 1.67 -2.57 20.71
C GLU A 199 2.85 -3.33 21.32
N PHE A 200 3.22 -2.95 22.53
CA PHE A 200 4.18 -3.69 23.34
C PHE A 200 3.44 -4.70 24.21
N TYR A 201 3.96 -5.92 24.24
CA TYR A 201 3.48 -6.96 25.13
C TYR A 201 4.63 -7.83 25.60
N SER A 202 4.47 -8.45 26.76
CA SER A 202 5.37 -9.48 27.25
C SER A 202 4.58 -10.73 27.58
N THR A 203 5.29 -11.82 27.87
CA THR A 203 4.70 -13.11 28.23
C THR A 203 5.41 -13.66 29.44
N ASP A 204 4.68 -14.40 30.28
CA ASP A 204 5.29 -15.27 31.28
C ASP A 204 5.58 -16.66 30.67
N PHE A 205 5.92 -17.64 31.50
CA PHE A 205 6.16 -19.03 31.09
C PHE A 205 4.93 -19.72 30.50
N ASP A 206 3.72 -19.24 30.79
CA ASP A 206 2.47 -19.76 30.23
C ASP A 206 2.21 -19.31 28.78
N GLY A 207 2.99 -18.34 28.28
CA GLY A 207 2.88 -17.80 26.92
C GLY A 207 1.71 -16.82 26.72
N THR A 208 0.93 -16.50 27.76
CA THR A 208 -0.19 -15.55 27.64
C THR A 208 0.35 -14.13 27.49
N PRO A 209 -0.07 -13.36 26.48
CA PRO A 209 0.41 -12.00 26.28
C PRO A 209 -0.23 -11.03 27.28
N PHE A 210 0.61 -10.30 28.02
CA PHE A 210 0.24 -9.11 28.77
C PHE A 210 0.67 -7.87 27.99
N TYR A 211 -0.29 -7.02 27.65
CA TYR A 211 -0.05 -5.79 26.91
C TYR A 211 0.33 -4.65 27.86
N TYR A 212 1.31 -3.84 27.47
CA TYR A 212 1.81 -2.76 28.29
C TYR A 212 0.74 -1.67 28.45
N THR A 213 0.53 -1.26 29.70
CA THR A 213 -0.29 -0.09 30.04
C THR A 213 0.50 1.20 29.84
N GLU A 214 -0.16 2.36 29.92
CA GLU A 214 0.54 3.65 29.90
C GLU A 214 1.59 3.78 31.01
N GLU A 215 1.34 3.19 32.18
CA GLU A 215 2.30 3.18 33.28
C GLU A 215 3.53 2.31 32.97
N ASP A 216 3.33 1.20 32.26
CA ASP A 216 4.43 0.34 31.84
C ASP A 216 5.29 1.02 30.77
N ILE A 217 4.65 1.77 29.85
CA ILE A 217 5.35 2.57 28.84
C ILE A 217 6.24 3.63 29.50
N LYS A 218 5.74 4.36 30.50
CA LYS A 218 6.52 5.37 31.25
C LYS A 218 7.73 4.81 31.99
N LYS A 219 7.73 3.51 32.30
CA LYS A 219 8.86 2.79 32.93
C LYS A 219 9.83 2.19 31.91
N SER A 220 9.55 2.37 30.62
CA SER A 220 10.28 1.76 29.53
C SER A 220 11.23 2.76 28.86
N VAL A 221 12.43 2.31 28.54
CA VAL A 221 13.43 3.09 27.82
C VAL A 221 13.82 2.34 26.54
N ILE A 222 13.83 3.07 25.42
CA ILE A 222 14.24 2.54 24.12
C ILE A 222 15.75 2.76 23.93
N SER A 223 16.44 1.74 23.42
CA SER A 223 17.85 1.83 23.04
C SER A 223 18.11 1.12 21.71
N ASP A 224 19.29 1.37 21.13
CA ASP A 224 19.79 0.64 19.96
C ASP A 224 18.87 0.69 18.72
N MET A 225 18.13 1.80 18.56
CA MET A 225 17.26 2.02 17.41
C MET A 225 18.07 2.07 16.11
N LYS A 226 17.69 1.22 15.16
CA LYS A 226 18.31 1.13 13.84
C LYS A 226 17.32 0.64 12.79
N TYR A 227 17.68 0.84 11.53
CA TYR A 227 16.98 0.28 10.38
C TYR A 227 17.86 -0.77 9.70
N ASN A 228 17.31 -1.95 9.45
CA ASN A 228 17.98 -3.02 8.71
C ASN A 228 17.33 -3.12 7.33
N SER A 229 18.12 -2.99 6.26
CA SER A 229 17.61 -3.03 4.88
C SER A 229 17.38 -4.45 4.35
N ASN A 230 17.78 -5.48 5.08
CA ASN A 230 17.65 -6.89 4.68
C ASN A 230 16.17 -7.32 4.73
N GLY A 231 15.78 -8.27 3.87
CA GLY A 231 14.48 -8.94 3.97
C GLY A 231 13.25 -8.06 3.77
N GLY A 232 13.36 -6.95 3.02
CA GLY A 232 12.24 -6.03 2.75
C GLY A 232 12.17 -4.82 3.70
N GLY A 233 13.12 -4.68 4.62
CA GLY A 233 13.24 -3.51 5.49
C GLY A 233 12.53 -3.67 6.83
N GLU A 234 13.26 -3.43 7.91
CA GLU A 234 12.72 -3.44 9.27
C GLU A 234 13.39 -2.38 10.14
N ILE A 235 12.66 -1.91 11.15
CA ILE A 235 13.27 -1.24 12.30
C ILE A 235 13.57 -2.29 13.37
N SER A 236 14.64 -2.05 14.12
CA SER A 236 14.96 -2.86 15.28
C SER A 236 15.48 -2.01 16.43
N PHE A 237 15.10 -2.37 17.65
CA PHE A 237 15.48 -1.65 18.87
C PHE A 237 15.35 -2.58 20.08
N ASN A 238 15.96 -2.20 21.19
CA ASN A 238 15.76 -2.83 22.47
C ASN A 238 14.85 -1.97 23.34
N LEU A 239 14.06 -2.63 24.19
CA LEU A 239 13.30 -1.98 25.25
C LEU A 239 13.87 -2.45 26.59
N THR A 240 14.11 -1.50 27.48
CA THR A 240 14.48 -1.77 28.88
C THR A 240 13.31 -1.39 29.76
N TYR A 241 12.79 -2.36 30.52
CA TYR A 241 11.76 -2.13 31.52
C TYR A 241 12.40 -2.17 32.91
N GLY A 242 12.46 -1.03 33.59
CA GLY A 242 13.24 -0.92 34.83
C GLY A 242 14.73 -1.23 34.60
N SER A 243 15.24 -2.33 35.17
CA SER A 243 16.61 -2.81 34.97
C SER A 243 16.73 -3.96 33.95
N ALA A 244 15.61 -4.47 33.43
CA ALA A 244 15.58 -5.63 32.55
C ALA A 244 15.52 -5.19 31.08
N LYS A 245 16.61 -5.40 30.34
CA LYS A 245 16.68 -5.18 28.90
C LYS A 245 16.17 -6.41 28.13
N SER A 246 15.43 -6.17 27.05
CA SER A 246 14.94 -7.19 26.13
C SER A 246 16.04 -8.16 25.72
N GLU A 247 15.73 -9.45 25.78
CA GLU A 247 16.67 -10.53 25.47
C GLU A 247 17.05 -10.50 23.98
N THR A 248 16.07 -10.22 23.13
CA THR A 248 16.29 -9.99 21.70
C THR A 248 15.79 -8.59 21.32
N PRO A 249 16.36 -7.99 20.25
CA PRO A 249 15.80 -6.76 19.69
C PRO A 249 14.39 -7.02 19.16
N ILE A 250 13.47 -6.12 19.49
CA ILE A 250 12.16 -6.04 18.86
C ILE A 250 12.40 -5.66 17.40
N ARG A 251 11.78 -6.39 16.46
CA ARG A 251 11.92 -6.18 15.01
C ARG A 251 10.56 -5.99 14.38
N LEU A 252 10.42 -4.94 13.59
CA LEU A 252 9.16 -4.59 12.94
C LEU A 252 9.39 -4.24 11.48
N ALA A 253 8.73 -4.99 10.58
CA ALA A 253 8.82 -4.77 9.15
C ALA A 253 8.27 -3.40 8.76
N ILE A 254 9.05 -2.64 8.01
CA ILE A 254 8.66 -1.35 7.42
C ILE A 254 9.53 -1.09 6.20
N ASP A 255 8.92 -1.14 5.02
CA ASP A 255 9.63 -0.92 3.77
C ASP A 255 9.92 0.58 3.56
N LYS A 256 11.21 0.95 3.55
CA LYS A 256 11.62 2.33 3.25
C LYS A 256 11.14 2.80 1.87
N ASN A 257 11.07 1.91 0.87
CA ASN A 257 10.68 2.32 -0.47
C ASN A 257 9.22 2.78 -0.50
N SER A 258 8.33 2.03 0.14
CA SER A 258 6.92 2.41 0.35
C SER A 258 6.78 3.70 1.16
N TYR A 259 7.56 3.86 2.23
CA TYR A 259 7.56 5.09 3.04
C TYR A 259 7.90 6.33 2.19
N TYR A 260 9.01 6.30 1.44
CA TYR A 260 9.45 7.42 0.63
C TYR A 260 8.61 7.61 -0.64
N ALA A 261 8.06 6.54 -1.21
CA ALA A 261 7.08 6.65 -2.28
C ALA A 261 5.86 7.48 -1.83
N GLY A 262 5.45 7.39 -0.55
CA GLY A 262 4.40 8.22 0.03
C GLY A 262 4.73 9.71 0.11
N LYS A 263 6.02 10.10 0.07
CA LYS A 263 6.49 11.49 0.08
C LYS A 263 6.52 12.13 -1.31
N VAL A 264 6.31 11.33 -2.36
CA VAL A 264 6.33 11.77 -3.75
C VAL A 264 4.95 11.57 -4.38
N THR A 265 4.41 12.63 -4.97
CA THR A 265 3.10 12.63 -5.62
C THR A 265 3.26 12.76 -7.12
N VAL A 266 2.30 12.23 -7.88
CA VAL A 266 2.25 12.39 -9.35
C VAL A 266 1.59 13.72 -9.67
N ASP A 267 2.16 14.47 -10.61
CA ASP A 267 1.51 15.65 -11.16
C ASP A 267 0.36 15.22 -12.09
N ALA A 268 -0.88 15.54 -11.68
CA ALA A 268 -2.09 15.13 -12.39
C ALA A 268 -2.23 15.75 -13.79
N ASP A 269 -1.54 16.86 -14.06
CA ASP A 269 -1.58 17.54 -15.35
C ASP A 269 -0.43 17.15 -16.27
N PHE A 270 0.61 16.48 -15.76
CA PHE A 270 1.81 16.17 -16.53
C PHE A 270 1.51 15.40 -17.83
N ALA A 271 0.67 14.36 -17.76
CA ALA A 271 0.36 13.53 -18.91
C ALA A 271 -0.58 14.22 -19.93
N LYS A 272 -1.27 15.29 -19.51
CA LYS A 272 -2.24 16.01 -20.35
C LYS A 272 -1.47 16.69 -21.48
N GLY A 273 -1.60 16.15 -22.68
CA GLY A 273 -0.94 16.70 -23.87
C GLY A 273 0.24 15.88 -24.39
N LEU A 274 0.68 14.85 -23.66
CA LEU A 274 1.82 14.01 -24.01
C LEU A 274 1.40 12.63 -24.53
N TYR A 275 2.21 12.00 -25.38
CA TYR A 275 2.03 10.62 -25.82
C TYR A 275 2.95 9.65 -25.06
N VAL A 276 2.44 8.45 -24.76
CA VAL A 276 3.11 7.44 -23.91
C VAL A 276 4.49 7.07 -24.46
N ARG A 277 4.59 6.73 -25.75
CA ARG A 277 5.82 6.15 -26.33
C ARG A 277 6.99 7.11 -26.32
N GLY A 278 6.79 8.39 -26.63
CA GLY A 278 7.90 9.34 -26.60
C GLY A 278 8.34 9.68 -25.18
N VAL A 279 7.41 9.73 -24.21
CA VAL A 279 7.78 9.88 -22.79
C VAL A 279 8.54 8.64 -22.30
N GLU A 280 8.15 7.43 -22.70
CA GLU A 280 8.88 6.21 -22.38
C GLU A 280 10.31 6.24 -22.95
N LYS A 281 10.46 6.54 -24.26
CA LYS A 281 11.78 6.57 -24.92
C LYS A 281 12.67 7.72 -24.44
N ASN A 282 12.07 8.79 -23.92
CA ASN A 282 12.77 9.97 -23.41
C ASN A 282 12.50 10.21 -21.92
N TYR A 283 12.37 9.14 -21.12
CA TYR A 283 11.99 9.25 -19.71
C TYR A 283 12.93 10.17 -18.90
N ALA A 284 14.21 10.26 -19.26
CA ALA A 284 15.15 11.14 -18.59
C ALA A 284 14.81 12.63 -18.79
N LEU A 285 14.21 13.00 -19.93
CA LEU A 285 13.79 14.37 -20.23
C LEU A 285 12.48 14.73 -19.52
N PHE A 286 11.57 13.77 -19.38
CA PHE A 286 10.21 14.02 -18.91
C PHE A 286 9.96 13.62 -17.46
N GLY A 287 10.62 12.58 -16.96
CA GLY A 287 10.21 11.88 -15.75
C GLY A 287 10.32 12.72 -14.48
N GLY A 288 11.26 13.68 -14.42
CA GLY A 288 11.35 14.63 -13.31
C GLY A 288 10.16 15.60 -13.24
N ARG A 289 9.52 15.91 -14.39
CA ARG A 289 8.34 16.80 -14.46
C ARG A 289 7.03 16.08 -14.09
N ALA A 290 7.06 14.76 -13.97
CA ALA A 290 5.88 13.94 -13.73
C ALA A 290 5.50 13.83 -12.24
N ILE A 291 6.35 14.35 -11.34
CA ILE A 291 6.22 14.17 -9.90
C ILE A 291 6.44 15.48 -9.14
N ARG A 292 5.91 15.53 -7.91
CA ARG A 292 6.10 16.61 -6.95
C ARG A 292 6.60 16.03 -5.62
N TYR A 293 7.54 16.73 -5.00
CA TYR A 293 8.18 16.34 -3.73
C TYR A 293 8.77 17.59 -3.04
N ASP A 294 9.25 17.43 -1.81
CA ASP A 294 9.98 18.50 -1.11
C ASP A 294 11.41 18.61 -1.66
N GLU A 295 11.63 19.55 -2.57
CA GLU A 295 12.93 19.81 -3.20
C GLU A 295 13.99 20.34 -2.22
N LYS A 296 13.62 20.80 -1.02
CA LYS A 296 14.61 21.20 -0.01
C LYS A 296 15.25 19.98 0.66
N LEU A 297 14.50 18.88 0.76
CA LEU A 297 14.95 17.67 1.46
C LEU A 297 15.49 16.62 0.48
N TYR A 298 14.87 16.51 -0.68
CA TYR A 298 15.10 15.40 -1.60
C TYR A 298 15.51 15.87 -2.99
N ALA A 299 16.22 15.01 -3.71
CA ALA A 299 16.38 15.06 -5.15
C ALA A 299 15.85 13.75 -5.73
N VAL A 300 15.11 13.81 -6.84
CA VAL A 300 14.53 12.60 -7.44
C VAL A 300 15.04 12.43 -8.86
N GLN A 301 15.55 11.24 -9.15
CA GLN A 301 16.04 10.86 -10.47
C GLN A 301 15.09 9.84 -11.10
N CYS A 302 14.58 10.12 -12.29
CA CYS A 302 13.88 9.12 -13.11
C CYS A 302 14.93 8.22 -13.77
N VAL A 303 14.93 6.94 -13.42
CA VAL A 303 15.94 5.95 -13.86
C VAL A 303 15.41 4.95 -14.88
N GLY A 304 14.11 5.00 -15.18
CA GLY A 304 13.54 4.20 -16.25
C GLY A 304 12.05 4.44 -16.44
N ALA A 305 11.53 3.84 -17.49
CA ALA A 305 10.11 3.84 -17.83
C ALA A 305 9.73 2.47 -18.38
N ASN A 306 8.56 1.99 -17.98
CA ASN A 306 7.96 0.75 -18.49
C ASN A 306 6.51 1.06 -18.87
N SER A 307 6.17 0.92 -20.15
CA SER A 307 4.76 0.92 -20.57
C SER A 307 4.23 -0.52 -20.63
N THR A 308 3.01 -0.74 -20.14
CA THR A 308 2.30 -2.02 -20.33
C THR A 308 1.58 -2.08 -21.66
N SER A 309 0.97 -0.96 -22.10
CA SER A 309 0.45 -0.77 -23.45
C SER A 309 0.10 0.69 -23.72
N GLU A 310 0.32 1.15 -24.96
CA GLU A 310 -0.08 2.51 -25.37
C GLU A 310 -1.61 2.69 -25.38
N SER A 311 -2.36 1.62 -25.62
CA SER A 311 -3.82 1.62 -25.60
C SER A 311 -4.42 1.98 -24.23
N GLU A 312 -3.70 1.70 -23.15
CA GLU A 312 -4.18 2.01 -21.80
C GLU A 312 -3.92 3.47 -21.39
N GLY A 313 -3.08 4.20 -22.13
CA GLY A 313 -2.72 5.57 -21.78
C GLY A 313 -2.05 5.66 -20.39
N LYS A 314 -1.26 4.64 -20.04
CA LYS A 314 -0.54 4.52 -18.77
C LYS A 314 0.95 4.32 -19.00
N LEU A 315 1.75 4.88 -18.11
CA LEU A 315 3.20 4.69 -18.08
C LEU A 315 3.67 4.55 -16.64
N THR A 316 4.49 3.55 -16.37
CA THR A 316 5.15 3.43 -15.06
C THR A 316 6.55 4.03 -15.16
N LEU A 317 6.81 5.05 -14.34
CA LEU A 317 8.13 5.66 -14.22
C LEU A 317 8.81 5.16 -12.95
N ASN A 318 10.10 4.81 -13.07
CA ASN A 318 10.92 4.30 -11.98
C ASN A 318 11.84 5.40 -11.48
N TYR A 319 11.92 5.55 -10.16
CA TYR A 319 12.62 6.65 -9.50
C TYR A 319 13.59 6.15 -8.44
N ASN A 320 14.72 6.84 -8.35
CA ASN A 320 15.57 6.86 -7.17
C ASN A 320 15.38 8.20 -6.47
N LEU A 321 15.12 8.16 -5.17
CA LEU A 321 15.04 9.33 -4.30
C LEU A 321 16.33 9.43 -3.49
N MET A 322 16.98 10.59 -3.61
CA MET A 322 18.28 10.92 -3.02
C MET A 322 18.09 12.00 -1.96
N ILE A 323 19.05 12.13 -1.05
CA ILE A 323 19.12 13.27 -0.14
C ILE A 323 19.66 14.48 -0.92
N ASN A 324 19.06 15.66 -0.76
CA ASN A 324 19.50 16.89 -1.43
C ASN A 324 20.78 17.49 -0.83
N ASN A 325 21.79 16.67 -0.60
CA ASN A 325 23.12 17.07 -0.11
C ASN A 325 24.27 16.37 -0.86
N GLY A 326 23.97 15.68 -1.97
CA GLY A 326 24.98 15.08 -2.85
C GLY A 326 25.44 13.68 -2.46
N SER A 327 24.66 12.93 -1.68
CA SER A 327 24.91 11.49 -1.52
C SER A 327 24.67 10.76 -2.84
N ASP A 328 25.56 9.82 -3.21
CA ASP A 328 25.43 9.00 -4.41
C ASP A 328 24.53 7.75 -4.21
N GLU A 329 24.22 7.40 -2.96
CA GLU A 329 23.36 6.25 -2.66
C GLU A 329 21.88 6.65 -2.57
N PRO A 330 20.98 5.96 -3.30
CA PRO A 330 19.55 6.19 -3.17
C PRO A 330 19.04 5.90 -1.76
N LEU A 331 18.32 6.87 -1.21
CA LEU A 331 17.57 6.71 0.03
C LEU A 331 16.46 5.66 -0.18
N ALA A 332 15.79 5.71 -1.33
CA ALA A 332 14.77 4.76 -1.75
C ALA A 332 14.65 4.63 -3.26
N SER A 333 14.10 3.50 -3.72
CA SER A 333 13.75 3.25 -5.11
C SER A 333 12.29 2.81 -5.21
N PHE A 334 11.50 3.45 -6.07
CA PHE A 334 10.07 3.15 -6.21
C PHE A 334 9.57 3.48 -7.62
N SER A 335 8.35 3.05 -7.92
CA SER A 335 7.69 3.32 -9.19
C SER A 335 6.42 4.14 -8.97
N LYS A 336 6.07 4.98 -9.96
CA LYS A 336 4.80 5.68 -10.02
C LYS A 336 4.12 5.43 -11.35
N GLU A 337 2.84 5.07 -11.27
CA GLU A 337 1.98 4.96 -12.43
C GLU A 337 1.43 6.34 -12.80
N ILE A 338 1.65 6.73 -14.05
CA ILE A 338 1.17 7.98 -14.65
C ILE A 338 0.04 7.63 -15.62
N LYS A 339 -1.07 8.37 -15.56
CA LYS A 339 -2.26 8.12 -16.38
C LYS A 339 -2.70 9.38 -17.11
N GLY A 340 -3.50 9.21 -18.16
CA GLY A 340 -4.16 10.32 -18.85
C GLY A 340 -3.37 10.89 -20.03
N PHE A 341 -2.47 10.09 -20.61
CA PHE A 341 -1.79 10.43 -21.85
C PHE A 341 -2.75 10.52 -23.03
N LYS A 342 -2.35 11.27 -24.06
CA LYS A 342 -3.10 11.41 -25.31
C LYS A 342 -3.19 10.10 -26.07
N SER A 343 -4.28 9.94 -26.81
CA SER A 343 -4.39 8.86 -27.78
C SER A 343 -3.72 9.26 -29.10
N LEU A 344 -3.01 8.34 -29.77
CA LEU A 344 -2.47 8.56 -31.13
C LEU A 344 -3.52 9.05 -32.14
N ARG A 345 -4.81 8.82 -31.87
CA ARG A 345 -5.94 9.37 -32.65
C ARG A 345 -5.89 10.89 -32.80
N GLU A 346 -5.32 11.56 -31.81
CA GLU A 346 -5.24 13.01 -31.74
C GLU A 346 -4.15 13.60 -32.65
N LEU A 347 -3.24 12.77 -33.18
CA LEU A 347 -2.22 13.21 -34.13
C LEU A 347 -2.82 13.83 -35.40
N LYS A 348 -4.05 13.47 -35.78
CA LYS A 348 -4.75 14.10 -36.91
C LYS A 348 -4.90 15.62 -36.78
N ASN A 349 -4.81 16.15 -35.55
CA ASN A 349 -4.93 17.57 -35.26
C ASN A 349 -3.57 18.26 -35.07
N GLU A 350 -2.47 17.51 -35.02
CA GLU A 350 -1.16 18.02 -34.63
C GLU A 350 -0.07 17.75 -35.66
N LEU A 351 -0.18 16.66 -36.42
CA LEU A 351 0.79 16.22 -37.40
C LEU A 351 0.45 16.79 -38.79
N GLU A 352 1.41 17.50 -39.37
CA GLU A 352 1.34 18.10 -40.69
C GLU A 352 2.38 17.45 -41.62
N LEU A 353 2.05 17.38 -42.91
CA LEU A 353 2.87 16.72 -43.93
C LEU A 353 3.31 17.74 -44.97
N TYR A 354 4.61 17.84 -45.16
CA TYR A 354 5.24 18.75 -46.10
C TYR A 354 5.99 18.01 -47.20
N THR A 355 6.02 18.64 -48.36
CA THR A 355 6.73 18.13 -49.54
C THR A 355 8.22 18.38 -49.40
N THR A 356 9.04 17.42 -49.85
CA THR A 356 10.51 17.56 -49.95
C THR A 356 10.98 17.44 -51.40
N PRO A 357 12.20 17.90 -51.74
CA PRO A 357 12.79 17.68 -53.06
C PRO A 357 12.81 16.20 -53.48
N ASP A 358 13.22 15.30 -52.59
CA ASP A 358 13.27 13.86 -52.88
C ASP A 358 11.89 13.28 -53.18
N LEU A 359 10.87 13.71 -52.45
CA LEU A 359 9.48 13.30 -52.70
C LEU A 359 8.99 13.83 -54.05
N MET A 360 9.25 15.10 -54.37
CA MET A 360 8.88 15.70 -55.66
C MET A 360 9.54 14.94 -56.82
N ASP A 361 10.83 14.65 -56.69
CA ASP A 361 11.61 13.92 -57.67
C ASP A 361 11.08 12.50 -57.89
N PHE A 362 10.74 11.80 -56.80
CA PHE A 362 10.14 10.46 -56.86
C PHE A 362 8.80 10.49 -57.58
N MET A 363 7.90 11.40 -57.17
CA MET A 363 6.55 11.51 -57.73
C MET A 363 6.57 11.94 -59.20
N ARG A 364 7.42 12.89 -59.58
CA ARG A 364 7.62 13.32 -60.97
C ARG A 364 8.00 12.14 -61.87
N ARG A 365 8.99 11.34 -61.48
CA ARG A 365 9.43 10.16 -62.26
C ARG A 365 8.32 9.11 -62.39
N LYS A 366 7.53 8.89 -61.34
CA LYS A 366 6.43 7.91 -61.36
C LYS A 366 5.22 8.36 -62.20
N LEU A 367 4.97 9.66 -62.27
CA LEU A 367 3.75 10.22 -62.86
C LEU A 367 3.95 10.96 -64.18
N GLU A 368 5.18 11.02 -64.72
CA GLU A 368 5.52 11.76 -65.95
C GLU A 368 4.60 11.43 -67.13
N LYS A 369 4.25 10.15 -67.31
CA LYS A 369 3.43 9.65 -68.42
C LYS A 369 1.97 9.40 -68.05
N GLN A 370 1.55 9.73 -66.83
CA GLN A 370 0.20 9.45 -66.36
C GLN A 370 -0.77 10.57 -66.76
N PRO A 371 -1.99 10.23 -67.23
CA PRO A 371 -3.03 11.21 -67.49
C PRO A 371 -3.47 11.89 -66.19
N LEU A 372 -4.16 13.03 -66.31
CA LEU A 372 -4.85 13.63 -65.17
C LEU A 372 -5.96 12.71 -64.67
N GLY A 373 -6.24 12.72 -63.37
CA GLY A 373 -7.22 11.85 -62.72
C GLY A 373 -6.64 11.04 -61.57
N ASP A 374 -7.30 9.93 -61.24
CA ASP A 374 -6.87 9.02 -60.18
C ASP A 374 -5.59 8.27 -60.59
N VAL A 375 -4.54 8.42 -59.80
CA VAL A 375 -3.23 7.77 -60.00
C VAL A 375 -2.83 6.91 -58.80
N LYS A 376 -3.77 6.58 -57.91
CA LYS A 376 -3.52 5.79 -56.69
C LYS A 376 -2.85 4.45 -57.00
N SER A 377 -3.35 3.70 -57.98
CA SER A 377 -2.82 2.38 -58.35
C SER A 377 -1.35 2.42 -58.78
N VAL A 378 -0.87 3.56 -59.30
CA VAL A 378 0.50 3.74 -59.78
C VAL A 378 1.50 3.88 -58.64
N ILE A 379 1.13 4.62 -57.58
CA ILE A 379 2.06 4.97 -56.48
C ILE A 379 1.83 4.15 -55.20
N ASN A 380 0.64 3.57 -55.02
CA ASN A 380 0.28 2.76 -53.85
C ASN A 380 1.23 1.58 -53.59
N PRO A 381 1.70 0.81 -54.60
CA PRO A 381 2.60 -0.33 -54.37
C PRO A 381 3.91 0.04 -53.64
N SER A 382 4.30 1.31 -53.70
CA SER A 382 5.52 1.84 -53.07
C SER A 382 5.25 2.79 -51.90
N VAL A 383 4.02 2.82 -51.34
CA VAL A 383 3.62 3.76 -50.28
C VAL A 383 4.58 3.75 -49.10
N GLN A 384 4.95 2.58 -48.57
CA GLN A 384 5.87 2.48 -47.44
C GLN A 384 7.30 2.96 -47.76
N THR A 385 7.65 3.08 -49.05
CA THR A 385 8.94 3.60 -49.49
C THR A 385 8.91 5.12 -49.58
N TRP A 386 7.97 5.70 -50.32
CA TRP A 386 7.99 7.13 -50.59
C TRP A 386 7.47 7.98 -49.43
N VAL A 387 6.67 7.43 -48.51
CA VAL A 387 6.29 8.13 -47.28
C VAL A 387 7.51 8.51 -46.44
N LYS A 388 8.62 7.78 -46.60
CA LYS A 388 9.91 8.09 -45.94
C LYS A 388 10.62 9.33 -46.51
N TYR A 389 10.09 9.91 -47.58
CA TYR A 389 10.55 11.19 -48.15
C TYR A 389 9.64 12.36 -47.75
N ILE A 390 8.53 12.14 -47.06
CA ILE A 390 7.68 13.22 -46.53
C ILE A 390 8.41 13.89 -45.36
N SER A 391 8.34 15.22 -45.29
CA SER A 391 8.69 15.96 -44.08
C SER A 391 7.50 15.94 -43.15
N PHE A 392 7.64 15.34 -41.98
CA PHE A 392 6.61 15.30 -40.96
C PHE A 392 6.89 16.37 -39.92
N GLU A 393 5.89 17.15 -39.56
CA GLU A 393 6.03 18.19 -38.53
C GLU A 393 4.89 18.09 -37.51
N VAL A 394 5.19 18.34 -36.25
CA VAL A 394 4.18 18.48 -35.19
C VAL A 394 4.13 19.92 -34.68
N LYS A 395 2.93 20.46 -34.54
CA LYS A 395 2.73 21.82 -34.03
C LYS A 395 2.56 21.83 -32.51
N ARG A 396 3.41 22.57 -31.79
CA ARG A 396 3.30 22.79 -30.34
C ARG A 396 3.54 24.25 -30.00
N GLY A 397 2.62 24.87 -29.25
CA GLY A 397 2.81 26.25 -28.76
C GLY A 397 3.04 27.31 -29.84
N GLY A 398 2.54 27.09 -31.06
CA GLY A 398 2.77 27.99 -32.20
C GLY A 398 4.05 27.72 -33.00
N HIS A 399 4.87 26.76 -32.60
CA HIS A 399 6.07 26.32 -33.31
C HIS A 399 5.86 24.96 -33.99
N ASN A 400 6.53 24.74 -35.12
CA ASN A 400 6.58 23.46 -35.81
C ASN A 400 7.89 22.74 -35.45
N TYR A 401 7.77 21.45 -35.15
CA TYR A 401 8.89 20.58 -34.81
C TYR A 401 8.95 19.44 -35.82
N TYR A 402 10.10 19.28 -36.47
CA TYR A 402 10.31 18.19 -37.41
C TYR A 402 10.34 16.84 -36.70
N LEU A 403 9.80 15.83 -37.38
CA LEU A 403 9.98 14.44 -37.04
C LEU A 403 10.90 13.78 -38.05
N ASP A 404 11.93 13.13 -37.54
CA ASP A 404 12.93 12.45 -38.35
C ASP A 404 12.76 10.94 -38.27
N TRP A 405 13.00 10.29 -39.40
CA TRP A 405 13.14 8.85 -39.44
C TRP A 405 14.44 8.43 -38.76
N THR A 406 14.37 7.47 -37.85
CA THR A 406 15.52 6.97 -37.09
C THR A 406 16.45 6.14 -37.97
N ASP A 407 17.74 6.45 -37.91
CA ASP A 407 18.85 5.71 -38.50
C ASP A 407 18.65 5.37 -40.00
N ASN A 408 19.59 4.63 -40.58
CA ASN A 408 19.48 4.19 -41.98
C ASN A 408 18.33 3.21 -42.20
N SER A 409 17.87 2.53 -41.14
CA SER A 409 16.75 1.58 -41.20
C SER A 409 15.39 2.25 -41.38
N LYS A 410 15.26 3.53 -41.00
CA LYS A 410 14.01 4.32 -41.08
C LYS A 410 12.81 3.53 -40.54
N THR A 411 12.96 2.99 -39.34
CA THR A 411 11.95 2.14 -38.66
C THR A 411 11.02 2.93 -37.76
N SER A 412 11.48 4.05 -37.20
CA SER A 412 10.69 4.86 -36.28
C SER A 412 10.74 6.32 -36.72
N LEU A 413 9.69 7.08 -36.43
CA LEU A 413 9.55 8.50 -36.74
C LEU A 413 9.38 9.25 -35.41
N ARG A 414 10.30 10.16 -35.09
CA ARG A 414 10.32 10.83 -33.78
C ARG A 414 10.77 12.28 -33.86
N SER A 415 10.35 13.10 -32.91
CA SER A 415 10.99 14.40 -32.72
C SER A 415 12.28 14.25 -31.92
N GLY A 416 13.34 14.92 -32.36
CA GLY A 416 14.57 15.06 -31.59
C GLY A 416 14.55 16.24 -30.60
N GLU A 417 13.49 17.04 -30.59
CA GLU A 417 13.52 18.40 -30.04
C GLU A 417 12.58 18.62 -28.86
N GLY A 418 13.15 19.06 -27.74
CA GLY A 418 12.46 19.77 -26.66
C GLY A 418 11.07 19.24 -26.29
N SER A 419 10.06 20.10 -26.42
CA SER A 419 8.67 19.82 -26.02
C SER A 419 7.91 18.86 -26.93
N ALA A 420 8.43 18.53 -28.12
CA ALA A 420 7.81 17.61 -29.07
C ALA A 420 8.42 16.20 -29.01
N ALA A 421 9.45 15.98 -28.19
CA ALA A 421 10.09 14.69 -27.97
C ALA A 421 9.15 13.60 -27.40
N ASP A 422 7.94 13.98 -27.00
CA ASP A 422 6.88 13.05 -26.61
C ASP A 422 6.23 12.33 -27.81
N VAL A 423 6.39 12.87 -29.03
CA VAL A 423 5.92 12.23 -30.26
C VAL A 423 6.97 11.24 -30.77
N TYR A 424 6.65 9.95 -30.62
CA TYR A 424 7.45 8.84 -31.11
C TYR A 424 6.53 7.79 -31.72
N LEU A 425 6.71 7.51 -33.01
CA LEU A 425 6.00 6.49 -33.75
C LEU A 425 6.98 5.39 -34.15
N ASP A 426 6.84 4.24 -33.54
CA ASP A 426 7.59 3.03 -33.85
C ASP A 426 6.89 2.25 -34.94
N HIS A 427 7.65 1.86 -35.97
CA HIS A 427 7.17 1.13 -37.14
C HIS A 427 5.87 1.70 -37.75
N PRO A 428 5.75 3.03 -37.98
CA PRO A 428 4.51 3.60 -38.48
C PRO A 428 4.22 3.07 -39.89
N LYS A 429 2.97 2.66 -40.12
CA LYS A 429 2.48 2.21 -41.44
C LYS A 429 1.40 3.15 -41.92
N PHE A 430 1.51 3.53 -43.19
CA PHE A 430 0.56 4.42 -43.83
C PHE A 430 -0.19 3.72 -44.95
N GLU A 431 -1.49 3.97 -45.04
CA GLU A 431 -2.34 3.57 -46.15
C GLU A 431 -2.60 4.79 -47.03
N LEU A 432 -2.46 4.63 -48.36
CA LEU A 432 -2.88 5.64 -49.31
C LEU A 432 -4.38 5.52 -49.55
N LEU A 433 -5.15 6.52 -49.11
CA LEU A 433 -6.59 6.54 -49.30
C LEU A 433 -6.95 7.03 -50.70
N SER A 434 -6.34 8.13 -51.16
CA SER A 434 -6.57 8.71 -52.49
C SER A 434 -5.33 9.39 -53.04
N ALA A 435 -5.18 9.38 -54.37
CA ALA A 435 -4.17 10.17 -55.07
C ALA A 435 -4.74 10.67 -56.40
N ASN A 436 -4.89 11.99 -56.55
CA ASN A 436 -5.47 12.60 -57.73
C ASN A 436 -4.50 13.61 -58.33
N LEU A 437 -4.23 13.46 -59.63
CA LEU A 437 -3.35 14.31 -60.41
C LEU A 437 -4.19 15.28 -61.23
N GLY A 438 -4.08 16.58 -60.96
CA GLY A 438 -4.89 17.62 -61.62
C GLY A 438 -4.09 18.89 -61.87
N ASN A 439 -4.71 19.86 -62.53
CA ASN A 439 -4.16 21.21 -62.65
C ASN A 439 -4.74 22.08 -61.55
N ASN A 440 -3.91 22.88 -60.88
CA ASN A 440 -4.41 23.86 -59.93
C ASN A 440 -5.32 24.87 -60.66
N ASN A 441 -6.57 25.06 -60.23
CA ASN A 441 -7.53 25.97 -60.88
C ASN A 441 -7.70 25.76 -62.41
N GLY A 442 -7.67 24.52 -62.89
CA GLY A 442 -7.96 24.15 -64.29
C GLY A 442 -6.82 24.39 -65.30
N ASN A 443 -6.10 25.51 -65.17
CA ASN A 443 -4.99 25.89 -66.07
C ASN A 443 -3.65 26.14 -65.35
N GLY A 444 -3.59 25.98 -64.03
CA GLY A 444 -2.39 26.18 -63.23
C GLY A 444 -1.48 24.95 -63.20
N PRO A 445 -0.42 24.98 -62.36
CA PRO A 445 0.58 23.92 -62.30
C PRO A 445 -0.04 22.56 -61.97
N LYS A 446 0.58 21.49 -62.49
CA LYS A 446 0.18 20.12 -62.23
C LYS A 446 0.42 19.79 -60.75
N MET A 447 -0.64 19.46 -60.02
CA MET A 447 -0.64 19.16 -58.60
C MET A 447 -1.11 17.73 -58.36
N LEU A 448 -0.41 17.03 -57.47
CA LEU A 448 -0.82 15.74 -56.94
C LEU A 448 -1.42 15.95 -55.55
N SER A 449 -2.71 15.69 -55.41
CA SER A 449 -3.42 15.72 -54.13
C SER A 449 -3.46 14.31 -53.53
N LEU A 450 -2.93 14.16 -52.32
CA LEU A 450 -2.83 12.89 -51.61
C LEU A 450 -3.66 12.92 -50.33
N LYS A 451 -4.24 11.77 -49.99
CA LYS A 451 -4.80 11.51 -48.65
C LYS A 451 -4.19 10.25 -48.10
N LEU A 452 -3.48 10.36 -46.98
CA LEU A 452 -2.83 9.27 -46.27
C LEU A 452 -3.58 8.98 -44.97
N LYS A 453 -3.46 7.75 -44.48
CA LYS A 453 -3.98 7.31 -43.19
C LYS A 453 -2.89 6.60 -42.41
N LEU A 454 -2.65 6.99 -41.15
CA LEU A 454 -1.83 6.20 -40.25
C LEU A 454 -2.66 5.01 -39.76
N VAL A 455 -2.24 3.79 -40.10
CA VAL A 455 -2.98 2.56 -39.79
C VAL A 455 -2.33 1.72 -38.71
N TYR A 456 -1.06 2.00 -38.39
CA TYR A 456 -0.35 1.30 -37.33
C TYR A 456 0.83 2.16 -36.84
N ALA A 457 1.07 2.16 -35.54
CA ALA A 457 2.30 2.65 -34.92
C ALA A 457 2.36 2.12 -33.48
N ASN A 458 3.56 1.99 -32.92
CA ASN A 458 3.76 1.65 -31.50
C ASN A 458 3.05 0.36 -31.06
N GLU A 459 3.07 -0.67 -31.90
CA GLU A 459 2.40 -1.97 -31.65
C GLU A 459 0.87 -1.89 -31.62
N ARG A 460 0.30 -0.74 -32.04
CA ARG A 460 -1.14 -0.49 -32.04
C ARG A 460 -1.68 -0.35 -33.46
N SER A 461 -2.74 -1.10 -33.76
CA SER A 461 -3.57 -0.86 -34.94
C SER A 461 -4.40 0.42 -34.76
N LEU A 462 -4.37 1.27 -35.78
CA LEU A 462 -5.11 2.54 -35.88
C LEU A 462 -6.06 2.51 -37.08
N SER A 463 -6.32 1.33 -37.65
CA SER A 463 -7.17 1.17 -38.84
C SER A 463 -8.58 1.73 -38.63
N ASP A 464 -9.14 1.65 -37.43
CA ASP A 464 -10.50 2.17 -37.16
C ASP A 464 -10.52 3.63 -36.69
N ASP A 465 -9.34 4.22 -36.49
CA ASP A 465 -9.17 5.50 -35.78
C ASP A 465 -9.27 6.72 -36.70
N ASN A 466 -9.35 6.50 -38.01
CA ASN A 466 -9.45 7.52 -39.06
C ASN A 466 -8.43 8.68 -38.92
N VAL A 467 -7.19 8.34 -38.56
CA VAL A 467 -6.08 9.28 -38.45
C VAL A 467 -5.58 9.59 -39.86
N THR A 468 -6.15 10.62 -40.49
CA THR A 468 -5.92 10.94 -41.91
C THR A 468 -5.28 12.30 -42.11
N PHE A 469 -4.45 12.39 -43.14
CA PHE A 469 -3.67 13.58 -43.49
C PHE A 469 -3.81 13.86 -44.98
N GLY A 470 -4.00 15.13 -45.32
CA GLY A 470 -3.99 15.60 -46.70
C GLY A 470 -2.66 16.29 -47.01
N MET A 471 -2.13 16.09 -48.21
CA MET A 471 -1.00 16.88 -48.71
C MET A 471 -1.13 17.11 -50.21
N ALA A 472 -0.55 18.21 -50.70
CA ALA A 472 -0.46 18.53 -52.12
C ALA A 472 1.00 18.67 -52.54
N ILE A 473 1.35 18.10 -53.69
CA ILE A 473 2.70 18.10 -54.24
C ILE A 473 2.65 18.76 -55.61
N HIS A 474 3.47 19.78 -55.82
CA HIS A 474 3.68 20.32 -57.16
C HIS A 474 4.51 19.34 -58.00
N ILE A 475 3.99 18.97 -59.17
CA ILE A 475 4.67 18.11 -60.14
C ILE A 475 5.13 19.01 -61.29
N PRO A 476 6.37 19.52 -61.25
CA PRO A 476 6.85 20.43 -62.29
C PRO A 476 6.81 19.75 -63.66
N SER A 477 6.36 20.51 -64.65
CA SER A 477 6.56 20.16 -66.05
C SER A 477 8.06 20.31 -66.38
N LYS A 478 8.59 19.46 -67.25
CA LYS A 478 10.00 19.53 -67.67
C LYS A 478 10.36 20.91 -68.21
#